data_AF-L8F1T6-F1
#
_entry.id   AF-L8F1T6-F1
#
_cell.length_a   1.000
_cell.length_b   1.000
_cell.length_c   1.000
_cell.angle_alpha   90.00
_cell.angle_beta   90.00
_cell.angle_gamma   90.00
#
_symmetry.space_group_name_H-M   'P 1'
#
loop_
_entity.id
_entity.type
_entity.pdbx_description
1 polymer ?
#
loop_
_entity_poly.entity_id
_entity_poly.type
_entity_poly.pdbx_seq_one_letter_code
_entity_poly.pdbx_strand_id
1 'polypeptide(L)'
;MTTRTATKHADDEVFDFNLNAVEAEVELRPFRFLWGPKNRRFTMQHAEELNVWQLMERADGGDVGAVLSALETGLGKEEWTAFREIPMPQYKMKALFEAYKQHCGMGESGASSGS
;
A
#
# COMPACT_ATOMS: atom_id res chain seq x y z
N MET A 1 16.64 -10.85 -29.73
CA MET A 1 16.97 -11.38 -28.40
C MET A 1 18.33 -10.82 -28.02
N THR A 2 18.37 -9.89 -27.07
CA THR A 2 19.63 -9.34 -26.57
C THR A 2 19.78 -9.86 -25.16
N THR A 3 20.66 -10.85 -24.98
CA THR A 3 20.94 -11.48 -23.69
C THR A 3 21.64 -10.46 -22.79
N ARG A 4 20.99 -10.03 -21.71
CA ARG A 4 21.66 -9.26 -20.65
C ARG A 4 22.49 -10.24 -19.82
N THR A 5 23.81 -10.21 -20.00
CA THR A 5 24.75 -10.90 -19.11
C THR A 5 24.74 -10.18 -17.77
N ALA A 6 24.11 -10.77 -16.75
CA ALA A 6 24.28 -10.34 -15.38
C ALA A 6 25.70 -10.69 -14.94
N THR A 7 26.51 -9.68 -14.62
CA THR A 7 27.85 -9.87 -14.07
C THR A 7 27.71 -10.55 -12.72
N LYS A 8 28.15 -11.80 -12.61
CA LYS A 8 28.13 -12.56 -11.36
C LYS A 8 29.23 -12.02 -10.45
N HIS A 9 28.87 -11.20 -9.47
CA HIS A 9 29.80 -10.79 -8.41
C HIS A 9 30.25 -12.02 -7.61
N ALA A 10 31.52 -12.06 -7.21
CA ALA A 10 32.03 -13.09 -6.32
C ALA A 10 31.35 -12.94 -4.94
N ASP A 11 31.10 -14.05 -4.24
CA ASP A 11 30.38 -14.08 -2.96
C ASP A 11 31.02 -13.18 -1.87
N ASP A 12 32.31 -12.87 -2.01
CA ASP A 12 33.11 -12.01 -1.13
C ASP A 12 33.09 -10.50 -1.51
N GLU A 13 32.39 -10.10 -2.57
CA GLU A 13 32.32 -8.70 -2.99
C GLU A 13 31.12 -7.98 -2.36
N VAL A 14 31.37 -6.83 -1.74
CA VAL A 14 30.31 -5.98 -1.17
C VAL A 14 29.44 -5.44 -2.30
N PHE A 15 28.18 -5.88 -2.36
CA PHE A 15 27.22 -5.39 -3.34
C PHE A 15 26.46 -4.17 -2.81
N ASP A 16 26.71 -3.01 -3.40
CA ASP A 16 25.99 -1.76 -3.11
C ASP A 16 24.70 -1.66 -3.94
N PHE A 17 23.55 -1.90 -3.31
CA PHE A 17 22.24 -1.69 -3.93
C PHE A 17 21.76 -0.24 -3.75
N ASN A 18 21.69 0.52 -4.85
CA ASN A 18 21.25 1.92 -4.82
C ASN A 18 19.72 2.06 -4.86
N LEU A 19 19.11 2.21 -3.69
CA LEU A 19 17.67 2.49 -3.56
C LEU A 19 17.22 3.79 -4.25
N ASN A 20 18.11 4.77 -4.46
CA ASN A 20 17.76 6.01 -5.17
C ASN A 20 17.58 5.80 -6.68
N ALA A 21 18.04 4.66 -7.22
CA ALA A 21 17.86 4.31 -8.63
C ALA A 21 16.61 3.45 -8.88
N VAL A 22 15.82 3.16 -7.84
CA VAL A 22 14.59 2.38 -7.96
C VAL A 22 13.46 3.31 -8.42
N GLU A 23 12.98 3.09 -9.64
CA GLU A 23 11.79 3.74 -10.19
C GLU A 23 10.56 2.85 -9.96
N ALA A 24 9.46 3.42 -9.47
CA ALA A 24 8.19 2.71 -9.39
C ALA A 24 7.58 2.61 -10.79
N GLU A 25 7.37 1.40 -11.30
CA GLU A 25 6.72 1.15 -12.60
C GLU A 25 5.19 1.38 -12.55
N VAL A 26 4.62 1.61 -11.36
CA VAL A 26 3.19 1.78 -11.11
C VAL A 26 2.79 3.26 -11.12
N GLU A 27 1.66 3.57 -11.75
CA GLU A 27 1.04 4.88 -11.67
C GLU A 27 0.42 5.06 -10.27
N LEU A 28 1.18 5.69 -9.36
CA LEU A 28 0.86 5.93 -7.94
C LEU A 28 -0.32 6.89 -7.75
N ARG A 29 -1.49 6.53 -8.27
CA ARG A 29 -2.69 7.38 -8.21
C ARG A 29 -3.37 7.27 -6.85
N PRO A 30 -3.81 8.39 -6.27
CA PRO A 30 -4.61 8.38 -5.04
C PRO A 30 -5.90 7.57 -5.20
N PHE A 31 -6.24 6.80 -4.16
CA PHE A 31 -7.49 6.07 -4.04
C PHE A 31 -8.59 7.00 -3.49
N ARG A 32 -9.77 7.00 -4.10
CA ARG A 32 -10.91 7.83 -3.67
C ARG A 32 -12.12 6.95 -3.36
N PHE A 33 -12.74 7.19 -2.21
CA PHE A 33 -13.94 6.45 -1.80
C PHE A 33 -14.98 7.37 -1.14
N LEU A 34 -16.23 6.90 -1.07
CA LEU A 34 -17.33 7.61 -0.43
C LEU A 34 -17.69 6.91 0.89
N TRP A 35 -17.87 7.69 1.96
CA TRP A 35 -18.22 7.15 3.27
C TRP A 35 -19.17 8.06 4.06
N GLY A 36 -19.99 7.46 4.92
CA GLY A 36 -20.92 8.13 5.82
C GLY A 36 -22.32 8.43 5.25
N PRO A 37 -23.25 8.93 6.09
CA PRO A 37 -24.65 9.15 5.73
C PRO A 37 -24.85 10.22 4.64
N LYS A 38 -23.85 11.09 4.42
CA LYS A 38 -23.84 12.13 3.39
C LYS A 38 -23.00 11.77 2.16
N ASN A 39 -22.50 10.54 2.04
CA ASN A 39 -21.57 10.12 0.98
C ASN A 39 -20.39 11.08 0.82
N ARG A 40 -19.73 11.43 1.94
CA ARG A 40 -18.54 12.28 1.91
C ARG A 40 -17.42 11.57 1.15
N ARG A 41 -16.71 12.31 0.29
CA ARG A 41 -15.55 11.79 -0.44
C ARG A 41 -14.29 11.92 0.41
N PHE A 42 -13.51 10.84 0.43
CA PHE A 42 -12.20 10.75 1.05
C PHE A 42 -11.16 10.43 -0.01
N THR A 43 -9.95 10.95 0.15
CA THR A 43 -8.81 10.69 -0.73
C THR A 43 -7.65 10.15 0.08
N MET A 44 -7.15 9.00 -0.33
CA MET A 44 -6.05 8.28 0.31
C MET A 44 -4.90 8.11 -0.69
N GLN A 45 -3.66 8.29 -0.24
CA GLN A 45 -2.46 8.05 -1.07
C GLN A 45 -2.33 6.59 -1.51
N HIS A 46 -1.59 6.35 -2.59
CA HIS A 46 -1.28 4.99 -3.02
C HIS A 46 -0.44 4.26 -1.97
N ALA A 47 -0.61 2.96 -1.79
CA ALA A 47 0.04 2.23 -0.71
C ALA A 47 1.58 2.23 -0.79
N GLU A 48 2.13 2.18 -2.01
CA GLU A 48 3.58 2.29 -2.26
C GLU A 48 4.15 3.70 -2.04
N GLU A 49 3.30 4.74 -1.96
CA GLU A 49 3.73 6.09 -1.56
C GLU A 49 3.78 6.26 -0.03
N LEU A 50 3.22 5.31 0.71
CA LEU A 50 3.21 5.39 2.17
C LEU A 50 4.61 5.10 2.72
N ASN A 51 4.97 5.83 3.79
CA ASN A 51 6.20 5.56 4.50
C ASN A 51 6.13 4.17 5.18
N VAL A 52 6.87 3.20 4.62
CA VAL A 52 6.88 1.81 5.08
C VAL A 52 7.27 1.66 6.55
N TRP A 53 8.14 2.52 7.07
CA TRP A 53 8.56 2.48 8.48
C TRP A 53 7.40 2.77 9.42
N GLN A 54 6.57 3.78 9.09
CA GLN A 54 5.38 4.10 9.89
C GLN A 54 4.31 3.00 9.84
N LEU A 55 4.24 2.24 8.74
CA LEU A 55 3.35 1.10 8.62
C LEU A 55 3.85 -0.08 9.46
N MET A 56 5.15 -0.38 9.40
CA MET A 56 5.77 -1.49 10.14
C MET A 56 5.74 -1.28 11.66
N GLU A 57 6.03 -0.07 12.14
CA GLU A 57 6.00 0.25 13.59
C GLU A 57 4.61 0.03 14.23
N ARG A 58 3.54 0.04 13.41
CA ARG A 58 2.16 -0.10 13.89
C ARG A 58 1.52 -1.44 13.51
N ALA A 59 2.16 -2.22 12.65
CA ALA A 59 1.72 -3.56 12.25
C ALA A 59 1.94 -4.62 13.34
N ASP A 60 2.65 -4.30 14.43
CA ASP A 60 2.87 -5.17 15.59
C ASP A 60 1.55 -5.65 16.25
N GLY A 61 0.41 -5.00 15.93
CA GLY A 61 -0.94 -5.40 16.34
C GLY A 61 -1.67 -6.41 15.43
N GLY A 62 -1.00 -7.01 14.45
CA GLY A 62 -1.58 -7.93 13.46
C GLY A 62 -2.26 -7.23 12.26
N ASP A 63 -2.87 -8.00 11.36
CA ASP A 63 -3.46 -7.50 10.10
C ASP A 63 -4.35 -6.27 10.27
N VAL A 64 -5.20 -6.26 11.30
CA VAL A 64 -6.11 -5.13 11.56
C VAL A 64 -5.35 -3.84 11.93
N GLY A 65 -4.26 -3.96 12.69
CA GLY A 65 -3.40 -2.83 13.03
C GLY A 65 -2.66 -2.27 11.82
N ALA A 66 -2.20 -3.14 10.93
CA ALA A 66 -1.61 -2.75 9.65
C ALA A 66 -2.62 -1.99 8.76
N VAL A 67 -3.87 -2.49 8.65
CA VAL A 67 -4.93 -1.81 7.90
C VAL A 67 -5.25 -0.43 8.46
N LEU A 68 -5.43 -0.31 9.78
CA LEU A 68 -5.73 0.98 10.40
C LEU A 68 -4.61 2.00 10.19
N SER A 69 -3.37 1.52 10.23
CA SER A 69 -2.19 2.36 10.02
C SER A 69 -2.07 2.81 8.58
N ALA A 70 -2.35 1.94 7.61
CA ALA A 70 -2.40 2.31 6.20
C ALA A 70 -3.47 3.37 5.92
N LEU A 71 -4.67 3.20 6.51
CA LEU A 71 -5.75 4.17 6.38
C LEU A 71 -5.38 5.52 7.02
N GLU A 72 -4.83 5.54 8.23
CA GLU A 72 -4.44 6.78 8.91
C GLU A 72 -3.33 7.51 8.13
N THR A 73 -2.27 6.79 7.74
CA THR A 73 -1.13 7.38 7.02
C THR A 73 -1.55 7.85 5.63
N GLY A 74 -2.38 7.08 4.93
CA GLY A 74 -2.80 7.40 3.57
C GLY A 74 -3.83 8.54 3.50
N LEU A 75 -4.74 8.66 4.47
CA LEU A 75 -5.70 9.77 4.57
C LEU A 75 -5.06 11.04 5.13
N GLY A 76 -4.05 10.91 5.98
CA GLY A 76 -3.49 12.03 6.75
C GLY A 76 -4.40 12.45 7.91
N LYS A 77 -3.87 13.28 8.82
CA LYS A 77 -4.49 13.58 10.13
C LYS A 77 -5.91 14.18 10.05
N GLU A 78 -6.14 15.06 9.07
CA GLU A 78 -7.41 15.79 8.95
C GLU A 78 -8.54 14.89 8.44
N GLU A 79 -8.32 14.17 7.33
CA GLU A 79 -9.29 13.22 6.78
C GLU A 79 -9.49 12.02 7.72
N TRP A 80 -8.43 11.56 8.41
CA TRP A 80 -8.52 10.51 9.41
C TRP A 80 -9.43 10.87 10.58
N THR A 81 -9.33 12.10 11.06
CA THR A 81 -10.19 12.59 12.15
C THR A 81 -11.65 12.53 11.73
N ALA A 82 -11.97 13.08 10.56
CA ALA A 82 -13.32 13.04 10.00
C ALA A 82 -13.84 11.63 9.69
N PHE A 83 -12.94 10.74 9.28
CA PHE A 83 -13.26 9.34 9.00
C PHE A 83 -13.70 8.60 10.27
N ARG A 84 -13.03 8.84 11.41
CA ARG A 84 -13.35 8.20 12.69
C ARG A 84 -14.61 8.71 13.38
N GLU A 85 -15.10 9.90 13.01
CA GLU A 85 -16.37 10.43 13.53
C GLU A 85 -17.58 9.56 13.13
N ILE A 86 -17.45 8.80 12.03
CA ILE A 86 -18.50 7.91 11.55
C ILE A 86 -18.17 6.48 11.97
N PRO A 87 -19.03 5.81 12.77
CA PRO A 87 -18.78 4.44 13.19
C PRO A 87 -18.72 3.52 11.97
N MET A 88 -17.62 2.78 11.83
CA MET A 88 -17.39 1.86 10.73
C MET A 88 -17.63 0.41 11.17
N PRO A 89 -18.69 -0.25 10.65
CA PRO A 89 -18.87 -1.69 10.84
C PRO A 89 -17.70 -2.48 10.25
N GLN A 90 -17.29 -3.54 10.93
CA GLN A 90 -16.15 -4.37 10.55
C GLN A 90 -16.22 -4.92 9.11
N TYR A 91 -17.40 -5.31 8.62
CA TYR A 91 -17.55 -5.83 7.26
C TYR A 91 -17.26 -4.78 6.18
N LYS A 92 -17.54 -3.50 6.45
CA LYS A 92 -17.24 -2.40 5.53
C LYS A 92 -15.76 -2.05 5.53
N MET A 93 -15.11 -2.16 6.69
CA MET A 93 -13.66 -2.01 6.80
C MET A 93 -12.93 -3.07 5.97
N LYS A 94 -13.37 -4.32 6.03
CA LYS A 94 -12.84 -5.41 5.18
C LYS A 94 -13.02 -5.08 3.69
N ALA A 95 -14.22 -4.69 3.27
CA ALA A 95 -14.49 -4.35 1.87
C ALA A 95 -13.65 -3.15 1.38
N LEU A 96 -13.48 -2.13 2.22
CA LEU A 96 -12.64 -0.97 1.92
C LEU A 96 -11.18 -1.39 1.74
N PHE A 97 -10.68 -2.25 2.62
CA PHE A 97 -9.30 -2.73 2.53
C PHE A 97 -9.05 -3.60 1.30
N GLU A 98 -9.97 -4.49 0.94
CA GLU A 98 -9.88 -5.27 -0.29
C GLU A 98 -9.85 -4.35 -1.53
N ALA A 99 -10.74 -3.36 -1.59
CA ALA A 99 -10.76 -2.39 -2.68
C ALA A 99 -9.46 -1.58 -2.76
N TYR A 100 -8.89 -1.20 -1.61
CA TYR A 100 -7.63 -0.47 -1.56
C TYR A 100 -6.44 -1.32 -2.02
N LYS A 101 -6.36 -2.58 -1.59
CA LYS A 101 -5.33 -3.53 -2.06
C LYS A 101 -5.42 -3.72 -3.57
N GLN A 102 -6.62 -3.90 -4.11
CA GLN A 102 -6.84 -4.04 -5.56
C GLN A 102 -6.40 -2.78 -6.32
N HIS A 103 -6.78 -1.60 -5.84
CA HIS A 103 -6.36 -0.33 -6.43
C HIS A 103 -4.84 -0.16 -6.43
N CYS A 104 -4.18 -0.63 -5.37
CA CYS A 104 -2.73 -0.51 -5.23
C CYS A 104 -1.93 -1.67 -5.84
N GLY A 105 -2.57 -2.59 -6.58
CA GLY A 105 -1.88 -3.75 -7.15
C GLY A 105 -1.38 -4.78 -6.12
N MET A 106 -1.84 -4.68 -4.87
CA MET A 106 -1.49 -5.56 -3.73
C MET A 106 -2.50 -6.69 -3.50
N GLY A 107 -3.59 -6.74 -4.28
CA GLY A 107 -4.47 -7.91 -4.32
C GLY A 107 -3.70 -9.11 -4.88
N GLU A 108 -4.15 -10.33 -4.58
CA GLU A 108 -3.53 -11.54 -5.11
C GLU A 108 -3.34 -11.39 -6.63
N SER A 109 -2.12 -11.05 -7.03
CA SER A 109 -1.57 -11.52 -8.27
C SER A 109 -1.73 -13.02 -8.17
N GLY A 110 -2.77 -13.54 -8.80
CA GLY A 110 -2.67 -14.83 -9.44
C GLY A 110 -1.41 -14.73 -10.28
N ALA A 111 -0.28 -15.08 -9.66
CA ALA A 111 0.86 -15.62 -10.36
C ALA A 111 0.27 -16.81 -11.09
N SER A 112 -0.20 -16.55 -12.30
CA SER A 112 -0.49 -17.59 -13.26
C SER A 112 0.88 -18.16 -13.55
N SER A 113 1.23 -19.19 -12.77
CA SER A 113 2.17 -20.20 -13.19
C SER A 113 1.57 -20.83 -14.44
N GLY A 114 1.84 -20.23 -15.59
CA GLY A 114 1.48 -20.71 -16.92
C GLY A 114 2.44 -20.03 -17.89
N SER A 115 3.33 -20.72 -18.61
CA SER A 115 3.47 -22.15 -18.92
C SER A 115 4.94 -22.52 -19.05
#